data_AF-A0A6H1R2T0-F1
#
_entry.id   AF-A0A6H1R2T0-F1
#
_cell.length_a   1.000
_cell.length_b   1.000
_cell.length_c   1.000
_cell.angle_alpha   90.00
_cell.angle_beta   90.00
_cell.angle_gamma   90.00
#
_symmetry.space_group_name_H-M   'P 1'
#
loop_
_entity.id
_entity.type
_entity.pdbx_description
1 polymer ?
#
loop_
_entity_poly.entity_id
_entity_poly.type
_entity_poly.pdbx_seq_one_letter_code
_entity_poly.pdbx_strand_id
1 'polypeptide(L)'
;MSITNDGRVNDDRGAALPPAQDIDSAYPLITRHDPPCCERPGDIANKAIGDVLGWKWRDGDTKGFTAALTGSFELKRVEGHTEAKWTPRGYAIQADLGAVTGGQASLAARARSAIKDATALLDSLKPLRAGSDPENGEGFRSLVRHELEEIRKELESPLLRVPRVDQLFVLLLGNPGSAVDPDLVRGHLGELRNEFGLIGGLVNTIEEERVQTSFITLVDWVLSLYRGWLDARGRIDPFAQPETGQAPFFGPAVVALSQLLSAAAVQTEELVAALSSVSIHRGDREVLRIPDPDGGSMSLGGLLRWTHDFTCFEGRKLIEVAGKDGVDSAFLQVAERLERLVGNLPRRSDDDKQDVPGNYRATLPPGFFSFRVQRAVDELHDHLQEIVRVARPIRHGAKPADPPGPPAPPAPPAPPPDAGPKPPDQPPPGTAPTDPPPVAPSAPAVAPAPATTTTAAPISTTDPAAKPRSQRKRPEPKPAPRPE
;
A
#
# COMPACT_ATOMS: atom_id res chain seq x y z
N MET A 1 20.78 50.94 -65.98
CA MET A 1 19.47 50.31 -65.70
C MET A 1 19.66 49.43 -64.48
N SER A 2 18.90 49.67 -63.41
CA SER A 2 18.89 48.83 -62.21
C SER A 2 17.51 48.21 -62.08
N ILE A 3 17.42 46.93 -61.75
CA ILE A 3 16.15 46.26 -61.47
C ILE A 3 16.16 45.88 -59.99
N THR A 4 15.49 46.69 -59.18
CA THR A 4 15.17 46.37 -57.79
C THR A 4 14.00 45.37 -57.77
N ASN A 5 14.22 44.20 -57.19
CA ASN A 5 13.15 43.22 -56.99
C ASN A 5 12.65 43.31 -55.54
N ASP A 6 11.62 44.13 -55.31
CA ASP A 6 10.88 44.18 -54.04
C ASP A 6 9.79 43.11 -54.04
N GLY A 7 9.69 42.33 -52.96
CA GLY A 7 9.08 41.00 -52.97
C GLY A 7 8.59 40.50 -51.61
N ARG A 8 8.07 41.42 -50.78
CA ARG A 8 7.24 41.23 -49.57
C ARG A 8 7.05 39.79 -49.07
N VAL A 9 7.61 39.51 -47.89
CA VAL A 9 7.21 38.37 -47.05
C VAL A 9 5.78 38.60 -46.51
N ASN A 10 5.02 37.52 -46.30
CA ASN A 10 3.63 37.60 -45.80
C ASN A 10 3.59 37.88 -44.28
N ASP A 11 3.65 39.16 -43.89
CA ASP A 11 3.28 39.62 -42.54
C ASP A 11 1.74 39.64 -42.36
N ASP A 12 1.08 38.47 -42.52
CA ASP A 12 -0.33 38.30 -42.14
C ASP A 12 -0.67 36.84 -41.81
N ARG A 13 -0.34 36.42 -40.57
CA ARG A 13 -0.96 35.29 -39.84
C ARG A 13 -0.46 35.21 -38.40
N GLY A 14 -1.19 35.86 -37.50
CA GLY A 14 -0.93 35.78 -36.07
C GLY A 14 -1.21 37.12 -35.40
N ALA A 15 -2.41 37.27 -34.83
CA ALA A 15 -2.64 38.34 -33.87
C ALA A 15 -1.67 38.13 -32.70
N ALA A 16 -0.78 39.09 -32.45
CA ALA A 16 0.15 39.02 -31.34
C ALA A 16 -0.66 38.96 -30.04
N LEU A 17 -0.69 37.78 -29.40
CA LEU A 17 -1.36 37.61 -28.13
C LEU A 17 -0.71 38.56 -27.11
N PRO A 18 -1.50 39.30 -26.31
CA PRO A 18 -0.95 40.16 -25.29
C PRO A 18 -0.13 39.32 -24.29
N PRO A 19 0.97 39.86 -23.74
CA PRO A 19 1.76 39.15 -22.74
C PRO A 19 0.86 38.77 -21.55
N ALA A 20 1.08 37.57 -21.00
CA ALA A 20 0.29 37.04 -19.89
C ALA A 20 0.51 37.86 -18.60
N GLN A 21 -0.28 38.92 -18.44
CA GLN A 21 -0.44 39.64 -17.18
C GLN A 21 -1.43 38.88 -16.28
N ASP A 22 -1.26 39.01 -14.97
CA ASP A 22 -2.01 38.22 -13.98
C ASP A 22 -3.52 38.50 -14.00
N ILE A 23 -4.28 37.64 -14.69
CA ILE A 23 -5.74 37.55 -14.54
C ILE A 23 -6.05 36.59 -13.37
N ASP A 24 -5.51 36.87 -12.18
CA ASP A 24 -5.90 36.21 -10.92
C ASP A 24 -7.19 36.82 -10.35
N SER A 25 -8.11 37.15 -11.27
CA SER A 25 -9.44 37.70 -10.99
C SER A 25 -10.36 36.55 -10.60
N ALA A 26 -10.56 36.36 -9.30
CA ALA A 26 -11.41 35.31 -8.74
C ALA A 26 -12.88 35.42 -9.22
N TYR A 27 -13.20 34.74 -10.32
CA TYR A 27 -14.58 34.57 -10.77
C TYR A 27 -15.35 33.63 -9.82
N PRO A 28 -16.53 34.02 -9.32
CA PRO A 28 -17.34 33.15 -8.47
C PRO A 28 -17.85 31.95 -9.26
N LEU A 29 -17.85 30.79 -8.60
CA LEU A 29 -18.29 29.51 -9.17
C LEU A 29 -19.76 29.54 -9.61
N ILE A 30 -20.01 29.70 -10.91
CA ILE A 30 -21.30 29.36 -11.51
C ILE A 30 -21.24 27.89 -11.94
N THR A 31 -21.56 26.99 -11.02
CA THR A 31 -21.71 25.56 -11.28
C THR A 31 -22.95 25.29 -12.14
N ARG A 32 -22.80 25.47 -13.45
CA ARG A 32 -23.75 24.90 -14.42
C ARG A 32 -23.60 23.38 -14.40
N HIS A 33 -24.53 22.71 -13.74
CA HIS A 33 -24.75 21.28 -13.98
C HIS A 33 -25.32 21.13 -15.39
N ASP A 34 -24.46 20.82 -16.37
CA ASP A 34 -24.90 20.29 -17.65
C ASP A 34 -25.54 18.91 -17.39
N PRO A 35 -26.83 18.70 -17.74
CA PRO A 35 -27.49 17.43 -17.48
C PRO A 35 -26.94 16.34 -18.41
N PRO A 36 -26.58 15.14 -17.90
CA PRO A 36 -26.07 14.07 -18.74
C PRO A 36 -27.15 13.59 -19.71
N CYS A 37 -26.84 13.62 -21.00
CA CYS A 37 -27.79 13.17 -22.02
C CYS A 37 -28.00 11.64 -21.92
N CYS A 38 -29.25 11.24 -21.64
CA CYS A 38 -29.79 9.90 -21.89
C CYS A 38 -29.35 8.74 -20.96
N GLU A 39 -29.11 8.98 -19.66
CA GLU A 39 -29.35 7.91 -18.66
C GLU A 39 -30.88 7.62 -18.61
N ARG A 40 -31.31 6.34 -18.55
CA ARG A 40 -32.75 6.02 -18.45
C ARG A 40 -33.20 6.18 -16.99
N PRO A 41 -34.47 6.54 -16.71
CA PRO A 41 -34.95 6.68 -15.32
C PRO A 41 -34.76 5.43 -14.45
N GLY A 42 -34.83 4.23 -15.02
CA GLY A 42 -34.50 2.99 -14.31
C GLY A 42 -33.02 2.82 -13.97
N ASP A 43 -32.11 3.31 -14.83
CA ASP A 43 -30.67 3.26 -14.59
C ASP A 43 -30.30 4.26 -13.48
N ILE A 44 -30.89 5.47 -13.50
CA ILE A 44 -30.76 6.48 -12.45
C ILE A 44 -31.28 5.94 -11.10
N ALA A 45 -32.45 5.29 -11.10
CA ALA A 45 -33.01 4.68 -9.89
C ALA A 45 -32.14 3.55 -9.35
N ASN A 46 -31.65 2.66 -10.21
CA ASN A 46 -30.76 1.55 -9.83
C ASN A 46 -29.42 2.06 -9.27
N LYS A 47 -28.88 3.14 -9.84
CA LYS A 47 -27.68 3.85 -9.35
C LYS A 47 -27.92 4.43 -7.97
N ALA A 48 -28.96 5.26 -7.80
CA ALA A 48 -29.31 5.87 -6.51
C ALA A 48 -29.62 4.83 -5.41
N ILE A 49 -30.30 3.73 -5.74
CA ILE A 49 -30.52 2.61 -4.81
C ILE A 49 -29.18 1.94 -4.44
N GLY A 50 -28.30 1.73 -5.41
CA GLY A 50 -26.96 1.17 -5.19
C GLY A 50 -26.07 2.05 -4.31
N ASP A 51 -26.13 3.37 -4.51
CA ASP A 51 -25.36 4.37 -3.77
C ASP A 51 -25.86 4.49 -2.31
N VAL A 52 -27.17 4.43 -2.08
CA VAL A 52 -27.79 4.51 -0.75
C VAL A 52 -27.59 3.23 0.09
N LEU A 53 -27.56 2.06 -0.57
CA LEU A 53 -27.41 0.75 0.08
C LEU A 53 -25.98 0.17 0.06
N GLY A 54 -25.08 0.74 -0.73
CA GLY A 54 -23.75 0.17 -0.99
C GLY A 54 -23.78 -1.21 -1.67
N TRP A 55 -24.85 -1.54 -2.41
CA TRP A 55 -25.13 -2.88 -2.92
C TRP A 55 -25.64 -2.87 -4.36
N LYS A 56 -25.07 -3.72 -5.22
CA LYS A 56 -25.45 -3.80 -6.64
C LYS A 56 -26.59 -4.80 -6.87
N TRP A 57 -27.72 -4.28 -7.36
CA TRP A 57 -28.91 -5.08 -7.71
C TRP A 57 -28.57 -6.24 -8.66
N ARG A 58 -29.19 -7.39 -8.41
CA ARG A 58 -29.20 -8.59 -9.27
C ARG A 58 -30.63 -9.07 -9.42
N ASP A 59 -31.04 -9.36 -10.65
CA ASP A 59 -32.41 -9.80 -10.90
C ASP A 59 -32.71 -11.14 -10.22
N GLY A 60 -33.78 -11.15 -9.43
CA GLY A 60 -34.19 -12.28 -8.57
C GLY A 60 -33.65 -12.24 -7.14
N ASP A 61 -32.65 -11.42 -6.80
CA ASP A 61 -32.05 -11.41 -5.45
C ASP A 61 -32.79 -10.52 -4.44
N THR A 62 -34.04 -10.87 -4.16
CA THR A 62 -34.88 -10.20 -3.15
C THR A 62 -34.35 -10.38 -1.72
N LYS A 63 -33.51 -11.40 -1.47
CA LYS A 63 -32.88 -11.65 -0.17
C LYS A 63 -31.67 -10.74 0.06
N GLY A 64 -30.80 -10.59 -0.93
CA GLY A 64 -29.70 -9.62 -0.92
C GLY A 64 -30.21 -8.19 -0.74
N PHE A 65 -31.27 -7.80 -1.46
CA PHE A 65 -31.87 -6.47 -1.32
C PHE A 65 -32.41 -6.21 0.10
N THR A 66 -33.18 -7.15 0.67
CA THR A 66 -33.73 -6.99 2.03
C THR A 66 -32.66 -7.02 3.12
N ALA A 67 -31.60 -7.80 2.94
CA ALA A 67 -30.43 -7.78 3.83
C ALA A 67 -29.66 -6.45 3.73
N ALA A 68 -29.47 -5.90 2.52
CA ALA A 68 -28.80 -4.62 2.31
C ALA A 68 -29.59 -3.45 2.92
N LEU A 69 -30.92 -3.44 2.75
CA LEU A 69 -31.82 -2.43 3.31
C LEU A 69 -31.83 -2.49 4.85
N THR A 70 -32.06 -3.67 5.44
CA THR A 70 -31.98 -3.88 6.90
C THR A 70 -30.59 -3.53 7.45
N GLY A 71 -29.55 -3.73 6.65
CA GLY A 71 -28.17 -3.43 7.01
C GLY A 71 -27.72 -1.98 6.81
N SER A 72 -28.57 -1.09 6.27
CA SER A 72 -28.25 0.32 5.98
C SER A 72 -29.12 1.33 6.74
N PHE A 73 -30.23 0.88 7.32
CA PHE A 73 -31.18 1.69 8.07
C PHE A 73 -31.43 1.09 9.46
N GLU A 74 -30.97 1.76 10.50
CA GLU A 74 -31.33 1.43 11.87
C GLU A 74 -32.72 2.00 12.18
N LEU A 75 -33.72 1.13 12.30
CA LEU A 75 -35.09 1.51 12.67
C LEU A 75 -35.25 1.53 14.19
N LYS A 76 -35.60 2.69 14.74
CA LYS A 76 -35.91 2.87 16.18
C LYS A 76 -37.33 3.38 16.34
N ARG A 77 -38.03 2.87 17.36
CA ARG A 77 -39.38 3.34 17.69
C ARG A 77 -39.32 4.29 18.86
N VAL A 78 -39.56 5.57 18.60
CA VAL A 78 -39.49 6.68 19.55
C VAL A 78 -40.86 7.33 19.58
N GLU A 79 -41.39 7.63 20.77
CA GLU A 79 -42.65 8.37 20.98
C GLU A 79 -43.78 8.01 19.98
N GLY A 80 -44.07 6.70 19.90
CA GLY A 80 -45.14 6.11 19.07
C GLY A 80 -44.80 5.90 17.58
N HIS A 81 -43.89 6.71 17.02
CA HIS A 81 -43.51 6.70 15.61
C HIS A 81 -42.19 5.94 15.36
N THR A 82 -41.87 5.70 14.09
CA THR A 82 -40.64 4.97 13.69
C THR A 82 -39.67 5.95 13.05
N GLU A 83 -38.54 6.18 13.70
CA GLU A 83 -37.41 6.89 13.14
C GLU A 83 -36.52 5.91 12.35
N ALA A 84 -36.04 6.34 11.19
CA ALA A 84 -35.11 5.57 10.37
C ALA A 84 -33.77 6.31 10.29
N LYS A 85 -32.77 5.82 11.03
CA LYS A 85 -31.41 6.36 10.96
C LYS A 85 -30.65 5.67 9.84
N TRP A 86 -30.48 6.36 8.72
CA TRP A 86 -29.56 5.92 7.66
C TRP A 86 -28.12 5.96 8.17
N THR A 87 -27.41 4.85 8.07
CA THR A 87 -25.95 4.80 8.25
C THR A 87 -25.33 4.46 6.91
N PRO A 88 -24.66 5.40 6.22
CA PRO A 88 -24.16 5.17 4.87
C PRO A 88 -23.19 3.99 4.86
N ARG A 89 -23.55 2.95 4.11
CA ARG A 89 -22.65 1.85 3.75
C ARG A 89 -21.62 2.34 2.72
N GLY A 90 -20.68 3.18 3.16
CA GLY A 90 -19.59 3.69 2.32
C GLY A 90 -18.83 2.54 1.66
N TYR A 91 -19.18 2.27 0.40
CA TYR A 91 -18.99 1.00 -0.33
C TYR A 91 -18.64 -0.18 0.57
N ALA A 92 -19.67 -0.74 1.20
CA ALA A 92 -19.55 -1.94 2.03
C ALA A 92 -19.20 -3.16 1.18
N ILE A 93 -17.91 -3.27 0.84
CA ILE A 93 -17.24 -4.53 0.52
C ILE A 93 -17.71 -5.54 1.56
N GLN A 94 -18.42 -6.58 1.11
CA GLN A 94 -18.69 -7.71 1.98
C GLN A 94 -17.36 -8.32 2.39
N ALA A 95 -16.94 -8.05 3.63
CA ALA A 95 -16.95 -8.96 4.78
C ALA A 95 -16.67 -10.47 4.58
N ASP A 96 -16.76 -11.00 3.36
CA ASP A 96 -16.42 -12.37 2.96
C ASP A 96 -14.94 -12.50 2.57
N LEU A 97 -14.28 -11.38 2.19
CA LEU A 97 -12.85 -11.17 2.42
C LEU A 97 -12.74 -10.30 3.69
N GLY A 98 -12.52 -10.96 4.83
CA GLY A 98 -12.70 -10.37 6.15
C GLY A 98 -11.94 -9.06 6.35
N ALA A 99 -12.57 -8.10 7.05
CA ALA A 99 -12.01 -6.78 7.35
C ALA A 99 -10.61 -6.83 7.99
N VAL A 100 -10.29 -7.94 8.65
CA VAL A 100 -9.00 -8.26 9.27
C VAL A 100 -8.54 -9.58 8.64
N THR A 101 -7.40 -9.65 7.93
CA THR A 101 -6.94 -10.90 7.26
C THR A 101 -5.56 -11.40 7.71
N GLY A 102 -5.29 -12.68 7.47
CA GLY A 102 -3.96 -13.28 7.65
C GLY A 102 -3.38 -13.10 9.05
N GLY A 103 -2.16 -12.55 9.14
CA GLY A 103 -1.48 -12.34 10.42
C GLY A 103 -2.19 -11.34 11.34
N GLN A 104 -2.82 -10.30 10.77
CA GLN A 104 -3.66 -9.34 11.51
C GLN A 104 -4.86 -10.08 12.15
N ALA A 105 -5.48 -11.02 11.42
CA ALA A 105 -6.60 -11.81 11.94
C ALA A 105 -6.18 -12.75 13.08
N SER A 106 -4.98 -13.35 12.96
CA SER A 106 -4.38 -14.15 14.02
C SER A 106 -4.06 -13.31 15.27
N LEU A 107 -3.53 -12.09 15.09
CA LEU A 107 -3.26 -11.17 16.19
C LEU A 107 -4.56 -10.70 16.87
N ALA A 108 -5.58 -10.32 16.12
CA ALA A 108 -6.88 -9.92 16.66
C ALA A 108 -7.57 -11.07 17.42
N ALA A 109 -7.49 -12.30 16.90
CA ALA A 109 -8.00 -13.49 17.60
C ALA A 109 -7.22 -13.77 18.90
N ARG A 110 -5.89 -13.63 18.89
CA ARG A 110 -5.05 -13.71 20.11
C ARG A 110 -5.43 -12.62 21.12
N ALA A 111 -5.63 -11.39 20.65
CA ALA A 111 -6.03 -10.25 21.46
C ALA A 111 -7.35 -10.53 22.18
N ARG A 112 -8.39 -11.00 21.48
CA ARG A 112 -9.68 -11.37 22.09
C ARG A 112 -9.55 -12.31 23.28
N SER A 113 -8.76 -13.39 23.15
CA SER A 113 -8.58 -14.34 24.26
C SER A 113 -7.76 -13.71 25.38
N ALA A 114 -6.57 -13.19 25.07
CA ALA A 114 -5.67 -12.61 26.07
C ALA A 114 -6.34 -11.48 26.87
N ILE A 115 -7.12 -10.61 26.22
CA ILE A 115 -7.84 -9.50 26.86
C ILE A 115 -9.03 -10.00 27.68
N LYS A 116 -9.79 -10.99 27.20
CA LYS A 116 -10.87 -11.62 27.98
C LYS A 116 -10.33 -12.26 29.25
N ASP A 117 -9.26 -13.05 29.12
CA ASP A 117 -8.69 -13.84 30.21
C ASP A 117 -7.93 -12.92 31.20
N ALA A 118 -7.23 -11.88 30.72
CA ALA A 118 -6.66 -10.82 31.54
C ALA A 118 -7.71 -9.97 32.27
N THR A 119 -8.85 -9.68 31.66
CA THR A 119 -9.95 -8.94 32.31
C THR A 119 -10.58 -9.78 33.44
N ALA A 120 -10.77 -11.09 33.21
CA ALA A 120 -11.25 -11.99 34.27
C ALA A 120 -10.27 -12.07 35.46
N LEU A 121 -8.95 -12.02 35.20
CA LEU A 121 -7.94 -11.92 36.26
C LEU A 121 -8.01 -10.55 36.97
N LEU A 122 -8.11 -9.45 36.23
CA LEU A 122 -8.18 -8.06 36.71
C LEU A 122 -9.33 -7.84 37.70
N ASP A 123 -10.51 -8.36 37.36
CA ASP A 123 -11.71 -8.28 38.19
C ASP A 123 -11.62 -9.21 39.43
N SER A 124 -10.76 -10.23 39.40
CA SER A 124 -10.52 -11.15 40.53
C SER A 124 -9.49 -10.65 41.55
N LEU A 125 -8.63 -9.69 41.19
CA LEU A 125 -7.60 -9.14 42.08
C LEU A 125 -8.21 -8.51 43.32
N LYS A 126 -7.48 -8.50 44.43
CA LYS A 126 -7.85 -7.81 45.67
C LYS A 126 -6.66 -7.05 46.23
N PRO A 127 -6.85 -5.89 46.89
CA PRO A 127 -5.80 -5.27 47.67
C PRO A 127 -5.33 -6.21 48.78
N LEU A 128 -4.02 -6.42 48.86
CA LEU A 128 -3.34 -7.13 49.95
C LEU A 128 -2.90 -6.13 51.03
N ARG A 129 -2.61 -4.89 50.62
CA ARG A 129 -2.26 -3.78 51.51
C ARG A 129 -3.47 -3.30 52.31
N ALA A 130 -3.44 -3.48 53.63
CA ALA A 130 -4.49 -3.06 54.57
C ALA A 130 -4.78 -1.54 54.64
N GLY A 131 -3.96 -0.72 53.96
CA GLY A 131 -4.13 0.72 53.80
C GLY A 131 -4.18 1.16 52.34
N SER A 132 -4.70 0.31 51.46
CA SER A 132 -5.04 0.67 50.08
C SER A 132 -6.34 1.49 50.05
N ASP A 133 -6.39 2.48 49.17
CA ASP A 133 -7.57 3.30 48.92
C ASP A 133 -8.47 2.61 47.88
N PRO A 134 -9.72 2.24 48.22
CA PRO A 134 -10.61 1.54 47.29
C PRO A 134 -11.02 2.38 46.07
N GLU A 135 -11.03 3.72 46.18
CA GLU A 135 -11.40 4.60 45.06
C GLU A 135 -10.25 4.69 44.05
N ASN A 136 -9.02 4.91 44.50
CA ASN A 136 -7.83 4.85 43.64
C ASN A 136 -7.66 3.45 43.03
N GLY A 137 -7.93 2.42 43.82
CA GLY A 137 -7.84 1.02 43.41
C GLY A 137 -8.77 0.64 42.25
N GLU A 138 -10.08 0.95 42.33
CA GLU A 138 -10.99 0.73 41.19
C GLU A 138 -10.74 1.74 40.05
N GLY A 139 -10.21 2.93 40.34
CA GLY A 139 -9.74 3.88 39.34
C GLY A 139 -8.67 3.29 38.42
N PHE A 140 -7.57 2.77 38.99
CA PHE A 140 -6.54 2.09 38.21
C PHE A 140 -7.05 0.80 37.55
N ARG A 141 -7.89 0.01 38.24
CA ARG A 141 -8.53 -1.18 37.63
C ARG A 141 -9.34 -0.78 36.39
N SER A 142 -10.09 0.31 36.45
CA SER A 142 -10.92 0.82 35.35
C SER A 142 -10.11 1.37 34.19
N LEU A 143 -8.98 2.05 34.45
CA LEU A 143 -8.04 2.48 33.41
C LEU A 143 -7.44 1.28 32.66
N VAL A 144 -6.94 0.27 33.38
CA VAL A 144 -6.42 -0.97 32.77
C VAL A 144 -7.50 -1.66 31.95
N ARG A 145 -8.73 -1.80 32.49
CA ARG A 145 -9.88 -2.40 31.81
C ARG A 145 -10.24 -1.66 30.51
N HIS A 146 -10.20 -0.32 30.54
CA HIS A 146 -10.44 0.51 29.36
C HIS A 146 -9.37 0.34 28.29
N GLU A 147 -8.09 0.35 28.65
CA GLU A 147 -6.99 0.30 27.69
C GLU A 147 -6.85 -1.07 27.03
N LEU A 148 -7.12 -2.16 27.76
CA LEU A 148 -7.25 -3.50 27.18
C LEU A 148 -8.38 -3.57 26.13
N GLU A 149 -9.55 -3.00 26.45
CA GLU A 149 -10.70 -2.95 25.54
C GLU A 149 -10.43 -2.06 24.30
N GLU A 150 -9.73 -0.93 24.46
CA GLU A 150 -9.30 -0.09 23.33
C GLU A 150 -8.28 -0.81 22.43
N ILE A 151 -7.31 -1.55 23.01
CA ILE A 151 -6.38 -2.39 22.22
C ILE A 151 -7.15 -3.43 21.41
N ARG A 152 -8.20 -4.05 21.97
CA ARG A 152 -9.05 -4.97 21.20
C ARG A 152 -9.64 -4.28 19.97
N LYS A 153 -10.26 -3.11 20.15
CA LYS A 153 -10.91 -2.36 19.05
C LYS A 153 -9.93 -1.92 17.97
N GLU A 154 -8.74 -1.42 18.33
CA GLU A 154 -7.74 -1.03 17.33
C GLU A 154 -7.26 -2.25 16.53
N LEU A 155 -6.94 -3.37 17.19
CA LEU A 155 -6.49 -4.60 16.53
C LEU A 155 -7.58 -5.27 15.67
N GLU A 156 -8.86 -5.02 15.99
CA GLU A 156 -10.04 -5.44 15.21
C GLU A 156 -10.42 -4.46 14.08
N SER A 157 -9.82 -3.28 14.01
CA SER A 157 -10.02 -2.33 12.92
C SER A 157 -9.47 -2.89 11.60
N PRO A 158 -10.12 -2.66 10.44
CA PRO A 158 -9.51 -2.95 9.14
C PRO A 158 -8.25 -2.11 8.87
N LEU A 159 -8.15 -0.94 9.52
CA LEU A 159 -7.01 -0.02 9.42
C LEU A 159 -6.48 0.25 10.82
N LEU A 160 -5.38 -0.41 11.18
CA LEU A 160 -4.74 -0.22 12.48
C LEU A 160 -4.03 1.13 12.54
N ARG A 161 -4.35 1.90 13.57
CA ARG A 161 -3.59 3.10 13.92
C ARG A 161 -2.35 2.69 14.71
N VAL A 162 -1.29 2.29 14.01
CA VAL A 162 -0.03 1.78 14.62
C VAL A 162 0.45 2.65 15.81
N PRO A 163 0.49 4.00 15.73
CA PRO A 163 0.92 4.83 16.86
C PRO A 163 -0.04 4.82 18.06
N ARG A 164 -1.34 4.58 17.83
CA ARG A 164 -2.36 4.48 18.88
C ARG A 164 -2.27 3.15 19.63
N VAL A 165 -1.97 2.06 18.92
CA VAL A 165 -1.70 0.76 19.56
C VAL A 165 -0.41 0.83 20.38
N ASP A 166 0.68 1.40 19.83
CA ASP A 166 1.92 1.65 20.58
C ASP A 166 1.68 2.55 21.81
N GLN A 167 0.86 3.61 21.68
CA GLN A 167 0.47 4.47 22.82
C GLN A 167 -0.26 3.68 23.92
N LEU A 168 -1.24 2.84 23.58
CA LEU A 168 -2.02 2.08 24.56
C LEU A 168 -1.15 1.07 25.35
N PHE A 169 -0.19 0.41 24.68
CA PHE A 169 0.79 -0.43 25.38
C PHE A 169 1.74 0.38 26.27
N VAL A 170 2.13 1.59 25.86
CA VAL A 170 2.93 2.50 26.69
C VAL A 170 2.15 2.99 27.92
N LEU A 171 0.83 3.20 27.84
CA LEU A 171 0.02 3.56 29.01
C LEU A 171 -0.14 2.38 29.99
N LEU A 172 -0.42 1.17 29.49
CA LEU A 172 -0.56 -0.03 30.33
C LEU A 172 0.75 -0.41 31.04
N LEU A 173 1.88 -0.43 30.33
CA LEU A 173 3.16 -0.99 30.78
C LEU A 173 4.23 0.06 31.14
N GLY A 174 4.00 1.33 30.83
CA GLY A 174 4.90 2.47 31.06
C GLY A 174 6.15 2.48 30.17
N ASN A 175 7.01 1.48 30.33
CA ASN A 175 8.10 1.18 29.39
C ASN A 175 8.09 -0.32 29.06
N PRO A 176 7.39 -0.75 28.00
CA PRO A 176 7.20 -2.16 27.70
C PRO A 176 8.50 -2.87 27.31
N GLY A 177 9.54 -2.15 26.88
CA GLY A 177 10.88 -2.68 26.64
C GLY A 177 11.68 -3.01 27.90
N SER A 178 11.21 -2.61 29.09
CA SER A 178 11.79 -2.98 30.39
C SER A 178 10.86 -3.83 31.25
N ALA A 179 9.61 -4.03 30.83
CA ALA A 179 8.63 -4.87 31.51
C ALA A 179 8.88 -6.36 31.21
N VAL A 180 10.02 -6.88 31.67
CA VAL A 180 10.35 -8.33 31.65
C VAL A 180 9.98 -9.00 32.97
N ASP A 181 9.83 -8.21 34.04
CA ASP A 181 9.55 -8.62 35.42
C ASP A 181 8.24 -7.94 35.90
N PRO A 182 7.23 -8.70 36.36
CA PRO A 182 5.99 -8.17 36.93
C PRO A 182 6.17 -7.16 38.07
N ASP A 183 7.18 -7.34 38.94
CA ASP A 183 7.45 -6.42 40.06
C ASP A 183 8.12 -5.11 39.58
N LEU A 184 8.58 -5.05 38.31
CA LEU A 184 9.17 -3.86 37.68
C LEU A 184 8.28 -3.20 36.61
N VAL A 185 7.07 -3.73 36.35
CA VAL A 185 6.06 -3.12 35.47
C VAL A 185 5.73 -1.67 35.91
N ARG A 186 5.51 -0.80 34.93
CA ARG A 186 5.13 0.61 35.09
C ARG A 186 3.78 0.87 34.41
N GLY A 187 3.38 2.13 34.24
CA GLY A 187 2.08 2.47 33.66
C GLY A 187 0.94 2.05 34.60
N HIS A 188 -0.29 1.99 34.09
CA HIS A 188 -1.46 1.71 34.93
C HIS A 188 -1.43 0.32 35.59
N LEU A 189 -0.75 -0.67 35.00
CA LEU A 189 -0.50 -1.96 35.64
C LEU A 189 0.49 -1.84 36.81
N GLY A 190 1.52 -0.99 36.66
CA GLY A 190 2.47 -0.69 37.72
C GLY A 190 1.81 0.04 38.90
N GLU A 191 0.98 1.04 38.63
CA GLU A 191 0.27 1.75 39.70
C GLU A 191 -0.79 0.88 40.39
N LEU A 192 -1.52 0.04 39.65
CA LEU A 192 -2.43 -0.94 40.25
C LEU A 192 -1.69 -1.92 41.18
N ARG A 193 -0.48 -2.38 40.80
CA ARG A 193 0.38 -3.21 41.67
C ARG A 193 0.80 -2.46 42.93
N ASN A 194 1.23 -1.21 42.79
CA ASN A 194 1.70 -0.36 43.89
C ASN A 194 0.58 -0.07 44.91
N GLU A 195 -0.63 0.21 44.41
CA GLU A 195 -1.82 0.50 45.23
C GLU A 195 -2.29 -0.74 45.99
N PHE A 196 -2.53 -1.85 45.28
CA PHE A 196 -2.99 -3.09 45.91
C PHE A 196 -1.92 -3.78 46.78
N GLY A 197 -0.63 -3.45 46.60
CA GLY A 197 0.49 -4.08 47.30
C GLY A 197 0.91 -5.43 46.70
N LEU A 198 0.72 -5.64 45.40
CA LEU A 198 0.93 -6.92 44.69
C LEU A 198 2.41 -7.18 44.33
N ILE A 199 3.31 -6.91 45.28
CA ILE A 199 4.78 -7.03 45.13
C ILE A 199 5.24 -8.28 45.91
N GLY A 200 6.14 -9.09 45.36
CA GLY A 200 6.50 -10.38 45.95
C GLY A 200 7.08 -10.28 47.37
N GLY A 201 7.79 -9.19 47.68
CA GLY A 201 8.32 -8.91 49.01
C GLY A 201 7.26 -8.49 50.06
N LEU A 202 5.97 -8.44 49.71
CA LEU A 202 4.87 -8.10 50.62
C LEU A 202 3.88 -9.25 50.87
N VAL A 203 4.10 -10.42 50.25
CA VAL A 203 3.25 -11.61 50.36
C VAL A 203 3.67 -12.47 51.56
N ASN A 204 2.70 -12.83 52.42
CA ASN A 204 2.92 -13.59 53.66
C ASN A 204 2.03 -14.85 53.76
N THR A 205 0.90 -14.90 53.03
CA THR A 205 -0.04 -16.04 53.04
C THR A 205 -0.20 -16.68 51.66
N ILE A 206 -0.68 -17.92 51.62
CA ILE A 206 -0.95 -18.67 50.37
C ILE A 206 -2.09 -17.99 49.58
N GLU A 207 -3.05 -17.39 50.29
CA GLU A 207 -4.12 -16.57 49.71
C GLU A 207 -3.58 -15.29 49.06
N GLU A 208 -2.61 -14.60 49.67
CA GLU A 208 -1.89 -13.46 49.07
C GLU A 208 -1.06 -13.90 47.85
N GLU A 209 -0.31 -15.00 47.95
CA GLU A 209 0.50 -15.59 46.88
C GLU A 209 -0.36 -15.92 45.65
N ARG A 210 -1.56 -16.47 45.87
CA ARG A 210 -2.53 -16.74 44.81
C ARG A 210 -3.00 -15.46 44.11
N VAL A 211 -3.22 -14.36 44.85
CA VAL A 211 -3.63 -13.08 44.24
C VAL A 211 -2.48 -12.42 43.50
N GLN A 212 -1.24 -12.49 44.02
CA GLN A 212 -0.05 -12.04 43.29
C GLN A 212 0.15 -12.87 42.01
N THR A 213 -0.04 -14.19 42.07
CA THR A 213 0.03 -15.09 40.89
C THR A 213 -0.99 -14.69 39.82
N SER A 214 -2.21 -14.30 40.19
CA SER A 214 -3.19 -13.75 39.25
C SER A 214 -2.71 -12.44 38.59
N PHE A 215 -2.01 -11.57 39.33
CA PHE A 215 -1.44 -10.34 38.78
C PHE A 215 -0.26 -10.60 37.83
N ILE A 216 0.65 -11.51 38.21
CA ILE A 216 1.76 -11.97 37.36
C ILE A 216 1.21 -12.53 36.05
N THR A 217 0.22 -13.41 36.13
CA THR A 217 -0.43 -14.02 34.96
C THR A 217 -1.09 -12.96 34.05
N LEU A 218 -1.72 -11.94 34.64
CA LEU A 218 -2.31 -10.81 33.91
C LEU A 218 -1.23 -10.02 33.15
N VAL A 219 -0.13 -9.67 33.82
CA VAL A 219 1.03 -9.01 33.19
C VAL A 219 1.55 -9.83 32.01
N ASP A 220 1.76 -11.15 32.18
CA ASP A 220 2.25 -12.02 31.12
C ASP A 220 1.32 -12.10 29.91
N TRP A 221 -0.01 -12.04 30.09
CA TRP A 221 -0.94 -11.93 28.96
C TRP A 221 -0.74 -10.64 28.15
N VAL A 222 -0.56 -9.51 28.83
CA VAL A 222 -0.34 -8.21 28.17
C VAL A 222 1.03 -8.16 27.48
N LEU A 223 2.08 -8.72 28.11
CA LEU A 223 3.42 -8.82 27.52
C LEU A 223 3.47 -9.77 26.32
N SER A 224 2.78 -10.91 26.39
CA SER A 224 2.63 -11.87 25.30
C SER A 224 1.91 -11.24 24.09
N LEU A 225 0.87 -10.44 24.35
CA LEU A 225 0.18 -9.68 23.31
C LEU A 225 1.06 -8.55 22.73
N TYR A 226 1.81 -7.83 23.56
CA TYR A 226 2.73 -6.78 23.11
C TYR A 226 3.88 -7.32 22.24
N ARG A 227 4.47 -8.47 22.62
CA ARG A 227 5.49 -9.15 21.79
C ARG A 227 4.91 -9.54 20.44
N GLY A 228 3.73 -10.17 20.43
CA GLY A 228 3.01 -10.50 19.20
C GLY A 228 2.58 -9.29 18.34
N TRP A 229 2.42 -8.12 18.95
CA TRP A 229 2.23 -6.85 18.25
C TRP A 229 3.53 -6.35 17.61
N LEU A 230 4.65 -6.35 18.34
CA LEU A 230 5.97 -5.99 17.79
C LEU A 230 6.37 -6.87 16.59
N ASP A 231 6.17 -8.19 16.69
CA ASP A 231 6.44 -9.15 15.61
C ASP A 231 5.58 -8.92 14.35
N ALA A 232 4.44 -8.23 14.49
CA ALA A 232 3.45 -8.05 13.44
C ALA A 232 3.40 -6.63 12.86
N ARG A 233 3.69 -5.59 13.65
CA ARG A 233 3.40 -4.18 13.30
C ARG A 233 4.05 -3.74 11.98
N GLY A 234 5.33 -4.07 11.76
CA GLY A 234 6.07 -3.73 10.54
C GLY A 234 5.61 -4.49 9.29
N ARG A 235 4.65 -5.41 9.44
CA ARG A 235 3.98 -6.14 8.36
C ARG A 235 2.50 -5.80 8.24
N ILE A 236 1.91 -5.19 9.27
CA ILE A 236 0.53 -4.68 9.23
C ILE A 236 0.51 -3.29 8.60
N ASP A 237 1.47 -2.42 8.90
CA ASP A 237 1.58 -1.11 8.28
C ASP A 237 1.90 -1.26 6.77
N PRO A 238 0.99 -0.87 5.85
CA PRO A 238 1.24 -0.94 4.42
C PRO A 238 2.02 0.27 3.90
N PHE A 239 2.13 1.33 4.71
CA PHE A 239 2.81 2.58 4.36
C PHE A 239 4.25 2.62 4.90
N ALA A 240 4.60 1.81 5.91
CA ALA A 240 5.98 1.60 6.34
C ALA A 240 6.87 1.08 5.19
N GLN A 241 8.18 1.27 5.30
CA GLN A 241 9.14 0.54 4.47
C GLN A 241 9.29 -0.87 5.07
N PRO A 242 9.12 -1.95 4.28
CA PRO A 242 9.23 -3.31 4.80
C PRO A 242 10.66 -3.61 5.26
N GLU A 243 10.82 -4.09 6.49
CA GLU A 243 12.12 -4.55 7.00
C GLU A 243 12.66 -5.69 6.13
N THR A 244 13.98 -5.69 5.90
CA THR A 244 14.62 -6.44 4.81
C THR A 244 14.29 -7.94 4.86
N GLY A 245 13.49 -8.39 3.88
CA GLY A 245 13.09 -9.80 3.72
C GLY A 245 11.71 -10.17 4.27
N GLN A 246 10.99 -9.26 4.94
CA GLN A 246 9.63 -9.52 5.40
C GLN A 246 8.57 -9.01 4.41
N ALA A 247 7.74 -9.91 3.88
CA ALA A 247 6.59 -9.52 3.06
C ALA A 247 5.42 -8.99 3.94
N PRO A 248 4.78 -7.87 3.56
CA PRO A 248 3.64 -7.32 4.29
C PRO A 248 2.41 -8.24 4.25
N PHE A 249 1.47 -8.02 5.16
CA PHE A 249 0.19 -8.73 5.15
C PHE A 249 -0.72 -8.20 4.05
N PHE A 250 -1.34 -9.11 3.30
CA PHE A 250 -2.11 -8.78 2.11
C PHE A 250 -3.36 -7.95 2.41
N GLY A 251 -4.08 -8.23 3.50
CA GLY A 251 -5.29 -7.49 3.89
C GLY A 251 -5.06 -5.98 4.06
N PRO A 252 -4.21 -5.55 5.01
CA PRO A 252 -3.89 -4.13 5.20
C PRO A 252 -3.45 -3.43 3.91
N ALA A 253 -2.62 -4.10 3.10
CA ALA A 253 -2.16 -3.54 1.82
C ALA A 253 -3.29 -3.41 0.79
N VAL A 254 -4.22 -4.37 0.72
CA VAL A 254 -5.42 -4.30 -0.13
C VAL A 254 -6.38 -3.18 0.31
N VAL A 255 -6.57 -2.99 1.61
CA VAL A 255 -7.41 -1.89 2.13
C VAL A 255 -6.76 -0.54 1.82
N ALA A 256 -5.44 -0.40 2.03
CA ALA A 256 -4.69 0.80 1.66
C ALA A 256 -4.74 1.09 0.16
N LEU A 257 -4.51 0.10 -0.71
CA LEU A 257 -4.67 0.26 -2.16
C LEU A 257 -6.10 0.69 -2.53
N SER A 258 -7.12 0.12 -1.89
CA SER A 258 -8.52 0.51 -2.11
C SER A 258 -8.81 1.97 -1.75
N GLN A 259 -8.18 2.48 -0.67
CA GLN A 259 -8.27 3.90 -0.31
C GLN A 259 -7.49 4.81 -1.27
N LEU A 260 -6.24 4.44 -1.61
CA LEU A 260 -5.41 5.20 -2.53
C LEU A 260 -6.02 5.30 -3.93
N LEU A 261 -6.58 4.20 -4.46
CA LEU A 261 -7.36 4.19 -5.70
C LEU A 261 -8.55 5.16 -5.62
N SER A 262 -9.25 5.21 -4.48
CA SER A 262 -10.37 6.14 -4.28
C SER A 262 -9.92 7.61 -4.27
N ALA A 263 -8.78 7.91 -3.66
CA ALA A 263 -8.20 9.26 -3.64
C ALA A 263 -7.69 9.68 -5.03
N ALA A 264 -7.02 8.77 -5.76
CA ALA A 264 -6.55 9.00 -7.12
C ALA A 264 -7.71 9.22 -8.12
N ALA A 265 -8.86 8.56 -7.92
CA ALA A 265 -10.08 8.81 -8.70
C ALA A 265 -10.56 10.26 -8.53
N VAL A 266 -10.76 10.71 -7.28
CA VAL A 266 -11.17 12.09 -6.96
C VAL A 266 -10.14 13.10 -7.47
N GLN A 267 -8.85 12.83 -7.31
CA GLN A 267 -7.79 13.72 -7.82
C GLN A 267 -7.77 13.81 -9.36
N THR A 268 -8.21 12.75 -10.06
CA THR A 268 -8.39 12.78 -11.52
C THR A 268 -9.56 13.67 -11.92
N GLU A 269 -10.66 13.68 -11.14
CA GLU A 269 -11.78 14.61 -11.34
C GLU A 269 -11.39 16.06 -11.04
N GLU A 270 -10.64 16.32 -9.97
CA GLU A 270 -10.10 17.65 -9.64
C GLU A 270 -9.13 18.17 -10.71
N LEU A 271 -8.29 17.31 -11.29
CA LEU A 271 -7.45 17.69 -12.44
C LEU A 271 -8.29 18.02 -13.67
N VAL A 272 -9.39 17.28 -13.92
CA VAL A 272 -10.35 17.61 -14.98
C VAL A 272 -11.06 18.95 -14.71
N ALA A 273 -11.39 19.26 -13.46
CA ALA A 273 -11.96 20.55 -13.06
C ALA A 273 -10.94 21.69 -13.21
N ALA A 274 -9.70 21.50 -12.76
CA ALA A 274 -8.59 22.44 -12.90
C ALA A 274 -8.33 22.80 -14.38
N LEU A 275 -8.22 21.80 -15.26
CA LEU A 275 -8.08 22.00 -16.71
C LEU A 275 -9.27 22.78 -17.29
N SER A 276 -10.49 22.44 -16.88
CA SER A 276 -11.70 23.13 -17.34
C SER A 276 -11.78 24.58 -16.84
N SER A 277 -11.19 24.90 -15.69
CA SER A 277 -11.12 26.27 -15.15
C SER A 277 -10.17 27.21 -15.90
N VAL A 278 -9.20 26.64 -16.65
CA VAL A 278 -8.26 27.37 -17.52
C VAL A 278 -8.61 27.23 -19.01
N SER A 279 -9.89 27.01 -19.30
CA SER A 279 -10.46 26.85 -20.65
C SER A 279 -9.89 25.68 -21.48
N ILE A 280 -9.28 24.67 -20.85
CA ILE A 280 -8.90 23.41 -21.50
C ILE A 280 -10.06 22.43 -21.31
N HIS A 281 -11.07 22.54 -22.15
CA HIS A 281 -12.33 21.81 -22.05
C HIS A 281 -12.22 20.38 -22.62
N ARG A 282 -13.33 19.62 -22.61
CA ARG A 282 -13.34 18.22 -23.05
C ARG A 282 -12.83 18.05 -24.48
N GLY A 283 -13.26 18.89 -25.41
CA GLY A 283 -12.84 18.82 -26.81
C GLY A 283 -11.32 18.98 -26.97
N ASP A 284 -10.74 19.95 -26.28
CA ASP A 284 -9.30 20.22 -26.29
C ASP A 284 -8.53 19.02 -25.74
N ARG A 285 -8.97 18.45 -24.61
CA ARG A 285 -8.32 17.29 -23.98
C ARG A 285 -8.27 16.06 -24.89
N GLU A 286 -9.26 15.83 -25.76
CA GLU A 286 -9.23 14.71 -26.72
C GLU A 286 -8.24 14.94 -27.89
N VAL A 287 -7.86 16.19 -28.18
CA VAL A 287 -6.95 16.55 -29.29
C VAL A 287 -5.51 16.74 -28.81
N LEU A 288 -5.32 17.42 -27.66
CA LEU A 288 -4.01 17.73 -27.07
C LEU A 288 -3.20 16.46 -26.82
N ARG A 289 -1.99 16.42 -27.40
CA ARG A 289 -1.10 15.26 -27.36
C ARG A 289 -0.07 15.39 -26.24
N ILE A 290 0.16 14.27 -25.58
CA ILE A 290 1.17 14.11 -24.54
C ILE A 290 2.18 13.03 -24.97
N PRO A 291 3.46 13.13 -24.57
CA PRO A 291 4.45 12.12 -24.87
C PRO A 291 4.07 10.77 -24.23
N ASP A 292 4.28 9.69 -24.96
CA ASP A 292 4.29 8.35 -24.38
C ASP A 292 5.74 7.93 -24.10
N PRO A 293 6.14 7.64 -22.84
CA PRO A 293 7.52 7.33 -22.49
C PRO A 293 8.01 5.98 -23.02
N ASP A 294 7.10 5.08 -23.42
CA ASP A 294 7.43 3.81 -24.08
C ASP A 294 7.29 3.90 -25.62
N GLY A 295 6.94 5.08 -26.14
CA GLY A 295 6.94 5.42 -27.57
C GLY A 295 5.58 5.86 -28.13
N GLY A 296 5.56 6.99 -28.83
CA GLY A 296 4.37 7.54 -29.48
C GLY A 296 3.75 8.72 -28.73
N SER A 297 2.43 8.89 -28.87
CA SER A 297 1.67 9.90 -28.12
C SER A 297 0.20 9.52 -27.98
N MET A 298 -0.40 9.86 -26.84
CA MET A 298 -1.85 9.73 -26.61
C MET A 298 -2.49 11.10 -26.38
N SER A 299 -3.82 11.15 -26.31
CA SER A 299 -4.53 12.38 -25.93
C SER A 299 -4.57 12.54 -24.40
N LEU A 300 -4.54 13.77 -23.91
CA LEU A 300 -4.67 14.07 -22.48
C LEU A 300 -5.99 13.52 -21.90
N GLY A 301 -7.08 13.62 -22.66
CA GLY A 301 -8.39 13.04 -22.32
C GLY A 301 -8.42 11.51 -22.35
N GLY A 302 -7.53 10.87 -23.12
CA GLY A 302 -7.29 9.43 -23.08
C GLY A 302 -6.61 9.00 -21.79
N LEU A 303 -5.52 9.67 -21.40
CA LEU A 303 -4.82 9.40 -20.14
C LEU A 303 -5.75 9.58 -18.93
N LEU A 304 -6.41 10.73 -18.80
CA LEU A 304 -7.27 11.02 -17.65
C LEU A 304 -8.42 10.01 -17.52
N ARG A 305 -8.99 9.57 -18.65
CA ARG A 305 -10.05 8.54 -18.66
C ARG A 305 -9.51 7.17 -18.26
N TRP A 306 -8.34 6.77 -18.77
CA TRP A 306 -7.70 5.51 -18.38
C TRP A 306 -7.33 5.50 -16.88
N THR A 307 -6.79 6.60 -16.35
CA THR A 307 -6.54 6.76 -14.91
C THR A 307 -7.82 6.62 -14.10
N HIS A 308 -8.89 7.32 -14.48
CA HIS A 308 -10.20 7.19 -13.84
C HIS A 308 -10.73 5.76 -13.89
N ASP A 309 -10.77 5.12 -15.05
CA ASP A 309 -11.37 3.79 -15.22
C ASP A 309 -10.55 2.70 -14.47
N PHE A 310 -9.22 2.84 -14.41
CA PHE A 310 -8.36 2.01 -13.57
C PHE A 310 -8.63 2.22 -12.07
N THR A 311 -8.69 3.46 -11.60
CA THR A 311 -8.88 3.79 -10.18
C THR A 311 -10.27 3.42 -9.66
N CYS A 312 -11.31 3.63 -10.47
CA CYS A 312 -12.70 3.32 -10.11
C CYS A 312 -13.06 1.84 -10.26
N PHE A 313 -12.55 1.14 -11.29
CA PHE A 313 -13.06 -0.18 -11.68
C PHE A 313 -11.99 -1.25 -11.86
N GLU A 314 -11.01 -1.05 -12.75
CA GLU A 314 -10.11 -2.13 -13.16
C GLU A 314 -9.15 -2.56 -12.05
N GLY A 315 -8.54 -1.59 -11.36
CA GLY A 315 -7.56 -1.83 -10.30
C GLY A 315 -8.16 -2.62 -9.13
N ARG A 316 -9.36 -2.22 -8.67
CA ARG A 316 -10.12 -2.96 -7.64
C ARG A 316 -10.42 -4.39 -8.08
N LYS A 317 -10.94 -4.57 -9.31
CA LYS A 317 -11.27 -5.89 -9.86
C LYS A 317 -10.04 -6.81 -9.99
N LEU A 318 -8.88 -6.28 -10.35
CA LEU A 318 -7.63 -7.05 -10.42
C LEU A 318 -7.22 -7.57 -9.03
N ILE A 319 -7.31 -6.72 -8.01
CA ILE A 319 -7.05 -7.09 -6.61
C ILE A 319 -8.05 -8.14 -6.11
N GLU A 320 -9.35 -7.92 -6.33
CA GLU A 320 -10.44 -8.78 -5.85
C GLU A 320 -10.46 -10.17 -6.51
N VAL A 321 -10.27 -10.25 -7.82
CA VAL A 321 -10.46 -11.49 -8.60
C VAL A 321 -9.18 -12.34 -8.65
N ALA A 322 -8.01 -11.73 -8.74
CA ALA A 322 -6.74 -12.42 -8.96
C ALA A 322 -5.76 -12.29 -7.77
N GLY A 323 -6.15 -11.59 -6.69
CA GLY A 323 -5.40 -11.57 -5.43
C GLY A 323 -3.97 -11.07 -5.60
N LYS A 324 -3.01 -11.72 -4.92
CA LYS A 324 -1.58 -11.39 -5.02
C LYS A 324 -1.03 -11.49 -6.44
N ASP A 325 -1.41 -12.54 -7.16
CA ASP A 325 -0.91 -12.79 -8.52
C ASP A 325 -1.45 -11.73 -9.48
N GLY A 326 -2.70 -11.31 -9.32
CA GLY A 326 -3.28 -10.16 -10.02
C GLY A 326 -2.57 -8.84 -9.71
N VAL A 327 -2.12 -8.65 -8.46
CA VAL A 327 -1.37 -7.46 -8.07
C VAL A 327 0.02 -7.42 -8.73
N ASP A 328 0.80 -8.49 -8.59
CA ASP A 328 2.18 -8.61 -9.07
C ASP A 328 2.25 -8.63 -10.61
N SER A 329 1.34 -9.37 -11.27
CA SER A 329 1.40 -9.61 -12.72
C SER A 329 0.68 -8.57 -13.58
N ALA A 330 -0.36 -7.89 -13.08
CA ALA A 330 -1.21 -7.02 -13.91
C ALA A 330 -1.43 -5.62 -13.31
N PHE A 331 -1.87 -5.52 -12.06
CA PHE A 331 -2.15 -4.24 -11.41
C PHE A 331 -0.91 -3.35 -11.37
N LEU A 332 0.24 -3.89 -10.94
CA LEU A 332 1.49 -3.14 -10.82
C LEU A 332 1.96 -2.62 -12.19
N GLN A 333 1.80 -3.40 -13.26
CA GLN A 333 2.17 -2.96 -14.61
C GLN A 333 1.32 -1.77 -15.08
N VAL A 334 0.01 -1.78 -14.83
CA VAL A 334 -0.87 -0.65 -15.17
C VAL A 334 -0.58 0.57 -14.28
N ALA A 335 -0.36 0.36 -12.98
CA ALA A 335 -0.02 1.44 -12.05
C ALA A 335 1.32 2.11 -12.39
N GLU A 336 2.39 1.34 -12.64
CA GLU A 336 3.72 1.85 -13.04
C GLU A 336 3.72 2.44 -14.47
N ARG A 337 2.70 2.16 -15.28
CA ARG A 337 2.50 2.76 -16.60
C ARG A 337 1.78 4.11 -16.48
N LEU A 338 0.73 4.20 -15.68
CA LEU A 338 0.00 5.44 -15.39
C LEU A 338 0.86 6.43 -14.60
N GLU A 339 1.60 5.97 -13.59
CA GLU A 339 2.53 6.77 -12.78
C GLU A 339 3.57 7.47 -13.67
N ARG A 340 4.21 6.73 -14.59
CA ARG A 340 5.16 7.29 -15.57
C ARG A 340 4.49 8.23 -16.57
N LEU A 341 3.28 7.92 -17.05
CA LEU A 341 2.56 8.79 -17.99
C LEU A 341 2.18 10.14 -17.36
N VAL A 342 1.71 10.15 -16.11
CA VAL A 342 1.39 11.39 -15.37
C VAL A 342 2.68 12.12 -14.95
N GLY A 343 3.71 11.40 -14.52
CA GLY A 343 5.00 11.98 -14.13
C GLY A 343 5.73 12.70 -15.26
N ASN A 344 5.65 12.18 -16.50
CA ASN A 344 6.23 12.78 -17.70
C ASN A 344 5.37 13.90 -18.32
N LEU A 345 4.27 14.33 -17.70
CA LEU A 345 3.51 15.51 -18.17
C LEU A 345 4.38 16.78 -18.04
N PRO A 346 4.40 17.68 -19.05
CA PRO A 346 5.26 18.87 -19.03
C PRO A 346 5.08 19.75 -17.79
N ARG A 347 6.13 19.84 -16.98
CA ARG A 347 6.17 20.64 -15.76
C ARG A 347 6.59 22.08 -16.03
N ARG A 348 6.08 23.03 -15.25
CA ARG A 348 6.59 24.41 -15.27
C ARG A 348 8.07 24.43 -14.84
N SER A 349 8.91 25.03 -15.68
CA SER A 349 10.35 25.21 -15.45
C SER A 349 10.79 26.57 -15.99
N ASP A 350 11.66 27.28 -15.29
CA ASP A 350 11.99 28.67 -15.66
C ASP A 350 13.04 28.79 -16.79
N ASP A 351 13.82 27.73 -17.08
CA ASP A 351 14.80 27.67 -18.18
C ASP A 351 14.15 27.36 -19.56
N ASP A 352 13.22 28.21 -20.01
CA ASP A 352 12.49 28.07 -21.28
C ASP A 352 13.16 28.85 -22.44
N LYS A 353 14.03 28.20 -23.23
CA LYS A 353 14.59 28.79 -24.48
C LYS A 353 14.88 27.85 -25.67
N GLN A 354 14.47 26.57 -25.67
CA GLN A 354 14.67 25.69 -26.84
C GLN A 354 13.41 24.93 -27.27
N ASP A 355 12.86 25.34 -28.41
CA ASP A 355 11.93 24.59 -29.24
C ASP A 355 12.67 23.40 -29.91
N VAL A 356 12.99 22.39 -29.11
CA VAL A 356 13.49 21.10 -29.64
C VAL A 356 12.33 20.38 -30.35
N PRO A 357 12.49 19.89 -31.59
CA PRO A 357 11.46 19.07 -32.23
C PRO A 357 11.14 17.84 -31.37
N GLY A 358 9.86 17.70 -30.97
CA GLY A 358 9.41 16.72 -29.97
C GLY A 358 9.17 17.30 -28.57
N ASN A 359 9.42 18.60 -28.35
CA ASN A 359 9.06 19.29 -27.12
C ASN A 359 7.54 19.56 -27.06
N TYR A 360 6.77 18.60 -26.54
CA TYR A 360 5.31 18.70 -26.38
C TYR A 360 4.84 19.91 -25.56
N ARG A 361 5.73 20.57 -24.79
CA ARG A 361 5.43 21.83 -24.08
C ARG A 361 4.87 22.90 -25.03
N ALA A 362 5.43 23.00 -26.25
CA ALA A 362 4.98 23.94 -27.30
C ALA A 362 3.60 23.57 -27.89
N THR A 363 3.05 22.39 -27.59
CA THR A 363 1.73 21.93 -28.05
C THR A 363 0.63 22.05 -27.00
N LEU A 364 0.96 22.43 -25.75
CA LEU A 364 0.01 22.58 -24.66
C LEU A 364 -0.36 24.06 -24.44
N PRO A 365 -1.64 24.41 -24.22
CA PRO A 365 -2.03 25.80 -24.00
C PRO A 365 -1.40 26.38 -22.71
N PRO A 366 -1.12 27.70 -22.65
CA PRO A 366 -0.51 28.33 -21.46
C PRO A 366 -1.22 28.04 -20.13
N GLY A 367 -2.55 27.86 -20.15
CA GLY A 367 -3.34 27.47 -18.97
C GLY A 367 -2.89 26.15 -18.32
N PHE A 368 -2.31 25.22 -19.08
CA PHE A 368 -1.77 23.95 -18.55
C PHE A 368 -0.61 24.17 -17.57
N PHE A 369 0.13 25.27 -17.73
CA PHE A 369 1.27 25.66 -16.88
C PHE A 369 0.85 26.58 -15.72
N SER A 370 -0.45 26.81 -15.53
CA SER A 370 -0.98 27.48 -14.33
C SER A 370 -0.69 26.66 -13.07
N PHE A 371 -0.47 27.36 -11.96
CA PHE A 371 -0.16 26.71 -10.68
C PHE A 371 -1.24 25.71 -10.24
N ARG A 372 -2.53 26.00 -10.52
CA ARG A 372 -3.66 25.11 -10.21
C ARG A 372 -3.58 23.79 -10.96
N VAL A 373 -3.34 23.81 -12.28
CA VAL A 373 -3.25 22.58 -13.08
C VAL A 373 -1.99 21.81 -12.71
N GLN A 374 -0.85 22.48 -12.62
CA GLN A 374 0.43 21.84 -12.28
C GLN A 374 0.36 21.12 -10.92
N ARG A 375 -0.16 21.79 -9.88
CA ARG A 375 -0.39 21.19 -8.57
C ARG A 375 -1.33 19.98 -8.63
N ALA A 376 -2.43 20.06 -9.40
CA ALA A 376 -3.36 18.93 -9.52
C ALA A 376 -2.72 17.72 -10.23
N VAL A 377 -1.74 17.94 -11.13
CA VAL A 377 -0.91 16.88 -11.73
C VAL A 377 0.16 16.36 -10.76
N ASP A 378 0.76 17.21 -9.93
CA ASP A 378 1.67 16.78 -8.84
C ASP A 378 0.94 15.84 -7.87
N GLU A 379 -0.19 16.30 -7.32
CA GLU A 379 -1.00 15.52 -6.38
C GLU A 379 -1.52 14.22 -7.02
N LEU A 380 -1.86 14.18 -8.31
CA LEU A 380 -2.23 12.93 -8.99
C LEU A 380 -1.04 11.98 -9.15
N HIS A 381 0.14 12.51 -9.45
CA HIS A 381 1.38 11.74 -9.54
C HIS A 381 1.75 11.13 -8.19
N ASP A 382 1.67 11.90 -7.10
CA ASP A 382 1.94 11.44 -5.73
C ASP A 382 1.04 10.25 -5.35
N HIS A 383 -0.28 10.36 -5.63
CA HIS A 383 -1.21 9.25 -5.37
C HIS A 383 -0.88 7.98 -6.19
N LEU A 384 -0.50 8.14 -7.46
CA LEU A 384 -0.10 7.01 -8.31
C LEU A 384 1.24 6.39 -7.87
N GLN A 385 2.20 7.20 -7.44
CA GLN A 385 3.45 6.72 -6.84
C GLN A 385 3.18 5.94 -5.55
N GLU A 386 2.26 6.40 -4.71
CA GLU A 386 1.90 5.71 -3.47
C GLU A 386 1.19 4.38 -3.75
N ILE A 387 0.31 4.31 -4.76
CA ILE A 387 -0.29 3.06 -5.26
C ILE A 387 0.80 2.07 -5.70
N VAL A 388 1.77 2.53 -6.52
CA VAL A 388 2.91 1.72 -6.96
C VAL A 388 3.75 1.26 -5.77
N ARG A 389 4.03 2.15 -4.81
CA ARG A 389 4.85 1.86 -3.63
C ARG A 389 4.23 0.80 -2.73
N VAL A 390 2.93 0.86 -2.48
CA VAL A 390 2.19 -0.13 -1.68
C VAL A 390 2.01 -1.46 -2.44
N ALA A 391 1.84 -1.43 -3.77
CA ALA A 391 1.67 -2.64 -4.58
C ALA A 391 2.99 -3.42 -4.81
N ARG A 392 4.11 -2.74 -5.05
CA ARG A 392 5.42 -3.35 -5.40
C ARG A 392 5.96 -4.43 -4.43
N PRO A 393 5.75 -4.38 -3.10
CA PRO A 393 6.12 -5.46 -2.17
C PRO A 393 5.09 -6.62 -2.10
N ILE A 394 3.91 -6.49 -2.73
CA ILE A 394 2.86 -7.53 -2.75
C ILE A 394 3.16 -8.55 -3.85
N ARG A 395 4.28 -9.24 -3.71
CA ARG A 395 4.70 -10.28 -4.65
C ARG A 395 4.19 -11.65 -4.25
N HIS A 396 4.00 -12.54 -5.21
CA HIS A 396 3.95 -13.97 -4.87
C HIS A 396 5.36 -14.41 -4.42
N GLY A 397 5.44 -15.25 -3.38
CA GLY A 397 6.72 -15.83 -3.00
C GLY A 397 7.26 -16.69 -4.15
N ALA A 398 8.58 -16.67 -4.39
CA ALA A 398 9.17 -17.56 -5.39
C ALA A 398 8.71 -19.01 -5.13
N LYS A 399 8.34 -19.73 -6.19
CA LYS A 399 7.88 -21.13 -6.12
C LYS A 399 8.82 -21.89 -5.17
N PRO A 400 8.32 -22.60 -4.14
CA PRO A 400 9.17 -23.48 -3.34
C PRO A 400 9.96 -24.37 -4.29
N ALA A 401 11.28 -24.42 -4.12
CA ALA A 401 12.12 -25.32 -4.90
C ALA A 401 11.55 -26.72 -4.75
N ASP A 402 11.29 -27.39 -5.88
CA ASP A 402 10.64 -28.70 -5.86
C ASP A 402 11.42 -29.62 -4.90
N PRO A 403 10.73 -30.29 -3.95
CA PRO A 403 11.41 -31.10 -2.95
C PRO A 403 12.30 -32.11 -3.66
N PRO A 404 13.56 -32.32 -3.19
CA PRO A 404 14.50 -33.19 -3.88
C PRO A 404 13.84 -34.54 -4.10
N GLY A 405 13.74 -34.94 -5.38
CA GLY A 405 12.92 -36.08 -5.79
C GLY A 405 13.28 -37.33 -5.00
N PRO A 406 12.31 -38.23 -4.73
CA PRO A 406 12.56 -39.42 -3.93
C PRO A 406 13.76 -40.17 -4.52
N PRO A 407 14.72 -40.63 -3.67
CA PRO A 407 15.95 -41.22 -4.13
C PRO A 407 15.65 -42.38 -5.07
N ALA A 408 16.37 -42.43 -6.19
CA ALA A 408 16.12 -43.42 -7.24
C ALA A 408 16.07 -44.84 -6.66
N PRO A 409 15.10 -45.68 -7.07
CA PRO A 409 14.97 -47.03 -6.54
C PRO A 409 16.27 -47.80 -6.75
N PRO A 410 16.71 -48.61 -5.77
CA PRO A 410 17.98 -49.32 -5.86
C PRO A 410 18.00 -50.22 -7.10
N ALA A 411 19.11 -50.19 -7.83
CA ALA A 411 19.26 -50.97 -9.06
C ALA A 411 19.06 -52.47 -8.77
N PRO A 412 18.38 -53.22 -9.67
CA PRO A 412 18.17 -54.65 -9.48
C PRO A 412 19.52 -55.40 -9.40
N PRO A 413 19.64 -56.42 -8.55
CA PRO A 413 20.89 -57.13 -8.33
C PRO A 413 21.37 -57.83 -9.61
N ALA A 414 22.68 -57.76 -9.87
CA ALA A 414 23.29 -58.35 -11.05
C ALA A 414 23.23 -59.91 -10.99
N PRO A 415 22.96 -60.59 -12.12
CA PRO A 415 23.04 -62.05 -12.20
C PRO A 415 24.49 -62.55 -12.04
N PRO A 416 24.69 -63.79 -11.57
CA PRO A 416 26.00 -64.32 -11.21
C PRO A 416 26.91 -64.61 -12.43
N PRO A 417 28.24 -64.61 -12.25
CA PRO A 417 29.20 -64.92 -13.31
C PRO A 417 29.40 -66.42 -13.50
N ASP A 418 29.30 -66.91 -14.74
CA ASP A 418 30.38 -67.64 -15.44
C ASP A 418 29.89 -68.28 -16.75
N ALA A 419 30.43 -67.82 -17.88
CA ALA A 419 30.58 -68.60 -19.12
C ALA A 419 31.62 -67.92 -20.04
N GLY A 420 32.55 -68.71 -20.58
CA GLY A 420 33.65 -68.23 -21.43
C GLY A 420 33.23 -67.79 -22.86
N PRO A 421 34.17 -67.20 -23.63
CA PRO A 421 33.86 -66.49 -24.87
C PRO A 421 33.75 -67.39 -26.10
N LYS A 422 33.04 -66.90 -27.13
CA LYS A 422 33.19 -67.38 -28.51
C LYS A 422 32.94 -66.25 -29.54
N PRO A 423 33.95 -65.86 -30.35
CA PRO A 423 33.80 -64.95 -31.49
C PRO A 423 33.69 -65.75 -32.81
N PRO A 424 33.76 -65.10 -33.99
CA PRO A 424 32.66 -64.45 -34.69
C PRO A 424 32.23 -65.24 -35.95
N ASP A 425 31.14 -64.82 -36.61
CA ASP A 425 30.79 -65.30 -37.97
C ASP A 425 30.15 -64.19 -38.84
N GLN A 426 30.11 -64.39 -40.16
CA GLN A 426 29.94 -63.34 -41.18
C GLN A 426 28.51 -63.21 -41.81
N PRO A 427 28.21 -62.07 -42.48
CA PRO A 427 27.02 -61.87 -43.36
C PRO A 427 27.12 -62.72 -44.67
N PRO A 428 26.19 -62.72 -45.67
CA PRO A 428 25.20 -61.70 -46.12
C PRO A 428 23.80 -62.35 -46.47
N PRO A 429 22.95 -61.95 -47.47
CA PRO A 429 22.88 -60.74 -48.33
C PRO A 429 21.48 -60.10 -48.55
N GLY A 430 21.45 -58.94 -49.24
CA GLY A 430 20.29 -58.41 -50.00
C GLY A 430 19.47 -57.32 -49.31
N THR A 431 18.99 -56.25 -49.98
CA THR A 431 19.15 -55.81 -51.38
C THR A 431 19.37 -54.28 -51.48
N ALA A 432 19.97 -53.85 -52.58
CA ALA A 432 20.27 -52.46 -52.95
C ALA A 432 19.40 -52.02 -54.16
N PRO A 433 19.68 -50.90 -54.86
CA PRO A 433 19.80 -49.50 -54.41
C PRO A 433 18.96 -48.51 -55.26
N THR A 434 19.01 -47.23 -54.93
CA THR A 434 19.12 -46.15 -55.96
C THR A 434 19.93 -44.98 -55.41
N ASP A 435 20.91 -44.51 -56.17
CA ASP A 435 21.84 -43.42 -55.82
C ASP A 435 21.67 -42.21 -56.78
N PRO A 436 22.25 -41.03 -56.47
CA PRO A 436 22.01 -39.75 -57.17
C PRO A 436 23.17 -39.47 -58.19
N PRO A 437 24.02 -38.40 -58.19
CA PRO A 437 24.09 -37.06 -57.56
C PRO A 437 23.63 -36.00 -58.63
N PRO A 438 24.35 -34.94 -59.12
CA PRO A 438 25.54 -34.23 -58.63
C PRO A 438 25.62 -32.68 -58.79
N VAL A 439 26.71 -32.14 -58.21
CA VAL A 439 27.40 -30.85 -58.44
C VAL A 439 26.97 -29.62 -57.60
N ALA A 440 27.98 -29.00 -56.97
CA ALA A 440 27.97 -27.77 -56.15
C ALA A 440 28.78 -26.67 -56.90
N PRO A 441 29.68 -25.80 -56.34
CA PRO A 441 30.03 -25.37 -54.96
C PRO A 441 29.71 -23.85 -54.76
N SER A 442 30.12 -23.07 -53.74
CA SER A 442 31.33 -23.04 -52.90
C SER A 442 31.15 -22.30 -51.56
N ALA A 443 32.09 -22.49 -50.64
CA ALA A 443 32.32 -21.70 -49.42
C ALA A 443 33.48 -20.66 -49.67
N PRO A 444 34.16 -19.97 -48.70
CA PRO A 444 34.47 -20.38 -47.32
C PRO A 444 34.38 -19.31 -46.20
N ALA A 445 34.65 -19.83 -44.99
CA ALA A 445 34.77 -19.23 -43.65
C ALA A 445 35.62 -17.96 -43.46
N VAL A 446 35.54 -17.38 -42.24
CA VAL A 446 36.71 -17.21 -41.34
C VAL A 446 36.27 -17.01 -39.87
N ALA A 447 37.05 -17.59 -38.95
CA ALA A 447 37.17 -17.31 -37.51
C ALA A 447 38.68 -17.44 -37.17
N PRO A 448 39.25 -16.96 -36.04
CA PRO A 448 38.75 -17.17 -34.67
C PRO A 448 39.00 -16.00 -33.67
N ALA A 449 38.74 -16.25 -32.39
CA ALA A 449 39.27 -15.49 -31.26
C ALA A 449 40.52 -16.17 -30.66
N PRO A 450 41.31 -15.47 -29.82
CA PRO A 450 42.18 -16.10 -28.82
C PRO A 450 41.80 -15.70 -27.39
N ALA A 451 42.21 -16.52 -26.41
CA ALA A 451 42.16 -16.20 -24.98
C ALA A 451 43.40 -16.77 -24.29
N THR A 452 43.94 -16.09 -23.26
CA THR A 452 44.67 -16.73 -22.14
C THR A 452 44.99 -15.75 -20.99
N THR A 453 44.62 -16.17 -19.77
CA THR A 453 45.31 -16.05 -18.46
C THR A 453 46.41 -14.98 -18.23
N THR A 454 46.41 -14.32 -17.05
CA THR A 454 47.23 -14.75 -15.88
C THR A 454 46.98 -13.93 -14.60
N THR A 455 46.93 -14.65 -13.48
CA THR A 455 47.05 -14.31 -12.04
C THR A 455 47.91 -13.10 -11.63
N ALA A 456 47.44 -12.26 -10.68
CA ALA A 456 48.19 -11.86 -9.47
C ALA A 456 47.41 -10.94 -8.48
N ALA A 457 47.63 -11.18 -7.19
CA ALA A 457 47.48 -10.29 -6.02
C ALA A 457 48.72 -10.58 -5.11
N PRO A 458 49.05 -9.86 -4.01
CA PRO A 458 48.22 -8.95 -3.20
C PRO A 458 48.97 -7.71 -2.60
N ILE A 459 48.42 -7.11 -1.52
CA ILE A 459 49.07 -6.32 -0.43
C ILE A 459 48.99 -4.76 -0.46
N SER A 460 48.17 -4.26 0.49
CA SER A 460 48.27 -3.06 1.36
C SER A 460 48.32 -1.59 0.87
N THR A 461 47.55 -0.77 1.60
CA THR A 461 47.69 0.69 1.89
C THR A 461 47.50 1.67 0.70
N THR A 462 46.90 2.86 0.87
CA THR A 462 46.67 3.68 2.10
C THR A 462 45.34 4.46 2.06
N ASP A 463 44.81 4.82 3.23
CA ASP A 463 43.67 5.74 3.45
C ASP A 463 44.05 7.21 3.12
N PRO A 464 43.13 8.03 2.57
CA PRO A 464 43.05 9.42 3.07
C PRO A 464 41.62 9.98 3.30
N ALA A 465 41.27 10.02 4.58
CA ALA A 465 40.87 11.22 5.34
C ALA A 465 39.52 11.90 5.02
N ALA A 466 38.60 11.74 5.96
CA ALA A 466 37.33 12.44 6.07
C ALA A 466 37.43 13.98 6.09
N LYS A 467 36.39 14.66 5.56
CA LYS A 467 36.13 16.09 5.81
C LYS A 467 35.29 16.27 7.10
N PRO A 468 35.57 17.28 7.95
CA PRO A 468 34.93 17.42 9.25
C PRO A 468 33.50 17.98 9.18
N ARG A 469 32.64 17.53 10.10
CA ARG A 469 31.29 18.08 10.34
C ARG A 469 31.39 19.45 11.03
N SER A 470 30.63 20.44 10.54
CA SER A 470 30.48 21.75 11.17
C SER A 470 29.84 21.65 12.57
N GLN A 471 30.50 22.23 13.58
CA GLN A 471 29.97 22.31 14.94
C GLN A 471 28.82 23.34 15.00
N ARG A 472 27.62 22.93 15.42
CA ARG A 472 26.56 23.87 15.82
C ARG A 472 26.86 24.41 17.22
N LYS A 473 26.86 25.74 17.38
CA LYS A 473 27.04 26.40 18.68
C LYS A 473 25.92 26.01 19.65
N ARG A 474 26.30 25.79 20.92
CA ARG A 474 25.39 25.60 22.05
C ARG A 474 24.88 26.98 22.52
N PRO A 475 23.58 27.16 22.82
CA PRO A 475 23.09 28.42 23.40
C PRO A 475 23.56 28.58 24.85
N GLU A 476 23.78 29.82 25.27
CA GLU A 476 24.19 30.18 26.63
C GLU A 476 22.98 30.28 27.58
N PRO A 477 23.14 30.01 28.89
CA PRO A 477 22.06 30.13 29.87
C PRO A 477 21.77 31.61 30.21
N LYS A 478 20.48 31.94 30.39
CA LYS A 478 20.07 33.24 30.95
C LYS A 478 20.51 33.39 32.41
N PRO A 479 20.93 34.58 32.86
CA PRO A 479 21.12 34.87 34.28
C PRO A 479 19.77 34.93 35.02
N ALA A 480 19.79 34.58 36.31
CA ALA A 480 18.64 34.69 37.20
C ALA A 480 18.42 36.16 37.66
N PRO A 481 17.17 36.55 38.01
CA PRO A 481 16.91 37.86 38.61
C PRO A 481 17.53 37.98 40.01
N ARG A 482 17.84 39.21 40.43
CA ARG A 482 18.16 39.51 41.83
C ARG A 482 16.86 39.62 42.66
N PRO A 483 16.91 39.34 43.97
CA PRO A 483 15.82 39.68 44.87
C PRO A 483 15.77 41.19 45.14
N GLU A 484 14.55 41.68 45.37
CA GLU A 484 14.22 42.85 46.19
C GLU A 484 13.43 42.36 47.41
#